data_AF-A0A2W4ME48-F1
#
_entry.id   AF-A0A2W4ME48-F1
#
_cell.length_a   1.000
_cell.length_b   1.000
_cell.length_c   1.000
_cell.angle_alpha   90.00
_cell.angle_beta   90.00
_cell.angle_gamma   90.00
#
_symmetry.space_group_name_H-M   'P 1'
#
loop_
_entity.id
_entity.type
_entity.pdbx_description
1 polymer ?
#
loop_
_entity_poly.entity_id
_entity_poly.type
_entity_poly.pdbx_seq_one_letter_code
_entity_poly.pdbx_strand_id
1 'polypeptide(L)'
;MAIKRKSKRASGRRARKASLGSAELLALELQEIQSAETQLSRALPRLAKAVESDALRRMVDRRRGESKRILKEVNKALGQLDTRPPSRKKNIAAEGLIDNASKHVQTLEAGPAKDAVVIGALQKTEHYCIAAWGTAKALGERLGQPAIGRVMDRALKEGKKFDERLTRLAEREVMPTMLSQELEEYEAYAEQAA
;
A
#
# COMPACT_ATOMS: atom_id res chain seq x y z
N MET A 1 -36.93 56.54 12.10
CA MET A 1 -36.53 55.14 11.85
C MET A 1 -35.72 55.08 10.57
N ALA A 2 -34.41 54.83 10.64
CA ALA A 2 -33.54 54.70 9.47
C ALA A 2 -32.75 53.38 9.57
N ILE A 3 -33.03 52.46 8.65
CA ILE A 3 -32.42 51.12 8.61
C ILE A 3 -31.04 51.25 7.96
N LYS A 4 -29.97 51.10 8.77
CA LYS A 4 -28.58 50.98 8.26
C LYS A 4 -28.37 49.58 7.66
N ARG A 5 -28.32 49.48 6.33
CA ARG A 5 -27.82 48.28 5.62
C ARG A 5 -26.32 48.12 5.86
N LYS A 6 -25.91 47.10 6.63
CA LYS A 6 -24.51 46.65 6.68
C LYS A 6 -24.25 45.72 5.48
N SER A 7 -23.54 46.23 4.49
CA SER A 7 -22.95 45.42 3.41
C SER A 7 -21.83 44.55 3.99
N LYS A 8 -22.06 43.24 4.09
CA LYS A 8 -20.99 42.25 4.30
C LYS A 8 -20.36 41.92 2.94
N ARG A 9 -19.22 42.55 2.62
CA ARG A 9 -18.33 42.02 1.57
C ARG A 9 -17.60 40.81 2.13
N ALA A 10 -18.05 39.62 1.76
CA ALA A 10 -17.27 38.39 1.94
C ALA A 10 -16.14 38.38 0.91
N SER A 11 -14.89 38.60 1.34
CA SER A 11 -13.73 38.37 0.47
C SER A 11 -13.39 36.88 0.47
N GLY A 12 -14.04 36.14 -0.43
CA GLY A 12 -13.66 34.77 -0.77
C GLY A 12 -12.32 34.76 -1.52
N ARG A 13 -11.20 34.90 -0.81
CA ARG A 13 -9.87 34.66 -1.40
C ARG A 13 -9.69 33.15 -1.52
N ARG A 14 -10.07 32.60 -2.67
CA ARG A 14 -9.89 31.18 -3.03
C ARG A 14 -8.42 30.82 -2.77
N ALA A 15 -8.17 29.83 -1.90
CA ALA A 15 -6.80 29.39 -1.58
C ALA A 15 -6.05 29.09 -2.88
N ARG A 16 -4.95 29.81 -3.13
CA ARG A 16 -4.14 29.62 -4.33
C ARG A 16 -3.51 28.22 -4.22
N LYS A 17 -3.84 27.32 -5.14
CA LYS A 17 -3.20 25.99 -5.21
C LYS A 17 -1.69 26.21 -5.38
N ALA A 18 -0.88 25.59 -4.51
CA ALA A 18 0.57 25.68 -4.59
C ALA A 18 1.07 24.88 -5.80
N SER A 19 1.93 25.48 -6.62
CA SER A 19 2.75 24.75 -7.60
C SER A 19 4.01 24.28 -6.89
N LEU A 20 4.21 22.97 -6.79
CA LEU A 20 5.43 22.41 -6.20
C LEU A 20 6.55 22.38 -7.23
N GLY A 21 7.76 22.78 -6.82
CA GLY A 21 8.98 22.50 -7.57
C GLY A 21 9.30 21.00 -7.57
N SER A 22 10.15 20.55 -8.49
CA SER A 22 10.54 19.13 -8.60
C SER A 22 11.17 18.57 -7.31
N ALA A 23 11.99 19.36 -6.60
CA ALA A 23 12.57 18.97 -5.32
C ALA A 23 11.52 18.82 -4.21
N GLU A 24 10.51 19.71 -4.17
CA GLU A 24 9.40 19.62 -3.20
C GLU A 24 8.49 18.43 -3.51
N LEU A 25 8.28 18.15 -4.81
CA LEU A 25 7.56 16.97 -5.25
C LEU A 25 8.30 15.69 -4.85
N LEU A 26 9.62 15.60 -5.03
CA LEU A 26 10.40 14.45 -4.57
C LEU A 26 10.28 14.26 -3.04
N ALA A 27 10.36 15.35 -2.28
CA ALA A 27 10.22 15.31 -0.82
C ALA A 27 8.80 14.85 -0.40
N LEU A 28 7.77 15.28 -1.13
CA LEU A 28 6.39 14.83 -0.95
C LEU A 28 6.25 13.33 -1.23
N GLU A 29 6.75 12.85 -2.37
CA GLU A 29 6.68 11.42 -2.74
C GLU A 29 7.38 10.52 -1.71
N LEU A 30 8.56 10.92 -1.23
CA LEU A 30 9.28 10.16 -0.20
C LEU A 30 8.53 10.13 1.14
N GLN A 31 7.78 11.18 1.49
CA GLN A 31 6.91 11.15 2.67
C GLN A 31 5.70 10.24 2.49
N GLU A 32 5.07 10.27 1.32
CA GLU A 32 3.96 9.38 1.01
C GLU A 32 4.41 7.91 1.09
N ILE A 33 5.58 7.59 0.52
CA ILE A 33 6.22 6.26 0.63
C ILE A 33 6.51 5.91 2.09
N GLN A 34 7.13 6.82 2.86
CA GLN A 34 7.41 6.60 4.29
C GLN A 34 6.12 6.27 5.05
N SER A 35 5.04 7.02 4.83
CA SER A 35 3.76 6.79 5.48
C SER A 35 3.13 5.48 5.04
N ALA A 36 3.13 5.15 3.74
CA ALA A 36 2.60 3.90 3.22
C ALA A 36 3.33 2.68 3.81
N GLU A 37 4.66 2.67 3.78
CA GLU A 37 5.48 1.58 4.32
C GLU A 37 5.34 1.44 5.84
N THR A 38 5.18 2.56 6.57
CA THR A 38 4.93 2.52 8.02
C THR A 38 3.60 1.85 8.33
N GLN A 39 2.55 2.19 7.57
CA GLN A 39 1.22 1.61 7.73
C GLN A 39 1.25 0.11 7.36
N LEU A 40 1.85 -0.23 6.22
CA LEU A 40 1.98 -1.62 5.77
C LEU A 40 2.77 -2.46 6.79
N SER A 41 3.92 -1.98 7.27
CA SER A 41 4.73 -2.70 8.26
C SER A 41 3.99 -2.99 9.57
N ARG A 42 2.96 -2.21 9.92
CA ARG A 42 2.09 -2.44 11.09
C ARG A 42 0.99 -3.44 10.79
N ALA A 43 0.49 -3.47 9.56
CA ALA A 43 -0.57 -4.39 9.13
C ALA A 43 -0.06 -5.82 8.86
N LEU A 44 1.14 -5.96 8.28
CA LEU A 44 1.69 -7.26 7.86
C LEU A 44 1.70 -8.32 8.96
N PRO A 45 2.09 -8.06 10.23
CA PRO A 45 2.06 -9.07 11.28
C PRO A 45 0.66 -9.63 11.57
N ARG A 46 -0.38 -8.79 11.45
CA ARG A 46 -1.75 -9.24 11.65
C ARG A 46 -2.27 -10.03 10.45
N LEU A 47 -1.95 -9.58 9.23
CA LEU A 47 -2.27 -10.31 8.01
C LEU A 47 -1.59 -11.69 7.99
N ALA A 48 -0.30 -11.75 8.37
CA ALA A 48 0.45 -13.00 8.49
C ALA A 48 -0.17 -13.97 9.48
N LYS A 49 -0.82 -13.51 10.56
CA LYS A 49 -1.52 -14.37 11.52
C LYS A 49 -2.87 -14.86 11.02
N ALA A 50 -3.49 -14.14 10.10
CA ALA A 50 -4.83 -14.44 9.61
C ALA A 50 -4.86 -15.48 8.49
N VAL A 51 -3.74 -15.68 7.80
CA VAL A 51 -3.65 -16.63 6.68
C VAL A 51 -3.43 -18.06 7.17
N GLU A 52 -3.88 -19.05 6.40
CA GLU A 52 -3.62 -20.48 6.63
C GLU A 52 -2.40 -20.97 5.84
N SER A 53 -2.25 -20.54 4.59
CA SER A 53 -1.14 -20.90 3.73
C SER A 53 0.20 -20.49 4.33
N ASP A 54 1.03 -21.48 4.64
CA ASP A 54 2.39 -21.28 5.11
C ASP A 54 3.27 -20.59 4.06
N ALA A 55 3.01 -20.85 2.78
CA ALA A 55 3.70 -20.16 1.69
C ALA A 55 3.38 -18.66 1.72
N LEU A 56 2.09 -18.30 1.87
CA LEU A 56 1.66 -16.91 1.99
C LEU A 56 2.27 -16.26 3.24
N ARG A 57 2.23 -16.93 4.39
CA ARG A 57 2.80 -16.45 5.65
C ARG A 57 4.28 -16.09 5.51
N ARG A 58 5.08 -16.99 4.93
CA ARG A 58 6.51 -16.76 4.67
C ARG A 58 6.76 -15.57 3.73
N MET A 59 5.90 -15.40 2.73
CA MET A 59 5.98 -14.28 1.80
C MET A 59 5.69 -12.95 2.51
N VAL A 60 4.66 -12.89 3.36
CA VAL A 60 4.32 -11.70 4.17
C VAL A 60 5.45 -11.33 5.13
N ASP A 61 6.06 -12.31 5.81
CA ASP A 61 7.19 -12.07 6.71
C ASP A 61 8.43 -11.54 5.97
N ARG A 62 8.72 -12.07 4.79
CA ARG A 62 9.78 -11.53 3.93
C ARG A 62 9.51 -10.08 3.55
N ARG A 63 8.29 -9.77 3.09
CA ARG A 63 7.89 -8.41 2.71
C ARG A 63 7.99 -7.42 3.87
N ARG A 64 7.71 -7.88 5.10
CA ARG A 64 7.89 -7.08 6.33
C ARG A 64 9.35 -6.73 6.58
N GLY A 65 10.28 -7.65 6.32
CA GLY A 65 11.72 -7.38 6.38
C GLY A 65 12.15 -6.32 5.35
N GLU A 66 11.58 -6.40 4.14
CA GLU A 66 11.80 -5.43 3.07
C GLU A 66 11.26 -4.05 3.44
N SER A 67 10.03 -3.94 3.98
CA SER A 67 9.44 -2.69 4.48
C SER A 67 10.36 -1.96 5.47
N LYS A 68 10.90 -2.68 6.46
CA LYS A 68 11.78 -2.08 7.47
C LYS A 68 13.04 -1.49 6.87
N ARG A 69 13.62 -2.16 5.87
CA ARG A 69 14.80 -1.67 5.16
C ARG A 69 14.46 -0.41 4.34
N ILE A 70 13.39 -0.48 3.54
CA ILE A 70 12.93 0.65 2.72
C ILE A 70 12.66 1.86 3.60
N LEU A 71 11.97 1.70 4.74
CA LEU A 71 11.75 2.79 5.70
C LEU A 71 13.05 3.42 6.19
N LYS A 72 14.05 2.61 6.55
CA LYS A 72 15.36 3.12 7.00
C LYS A 72 16.04 3.94 5.90
N GLU A 73 16.01 3.45 4.66
CA GLU A 73 16.64 4.11 3.51
C GLU A 73 15.90 5.39 3.12
N VAL A 74 14.56 5.38 3.11
CA VAL A 74 13.71 6.56 2.84
C VAL A 74 13.86 7.62 3.94
N ASN A 75 13.91 7.22 5.21
CA ASN A 75 14.14 8.15 6.32
C ASN A 75 15.51 8.84 6.20
N LYS A 76 16.54 8.07 5.81
CA LYS A 76 17.86 8.63 5.55
C LYS A 76 17.81 9.62 4.38
N ALA A 77 17.16 9.26 3.28
CA ALA A 77 17.00 10.14 2.12
C ALA A 77 16.28 11.45 2.47
N LEU A 78 15.16 11.37 3.20
CA LEU A 78 14.41 12.55 3.66
C LEU A 78 15.26 13.48 4.54
N GLY A 79 16.15 12.92 5.37
CA GLY A 79 17.06 13.71 6.20
C GLY A 79 18.20 14.39 5.43
N GLN A 80 18.45 13.98 4.19
CA GLN A 80 19.51 14.50 3.32
C GLN A 80 18.99 15.51 2.28
N LEU A 81 17.67 15.71 2.18
CA LEU A 81 17.10 16.69 1.26
C LEU A 81 17.23 18.11 1.84
N ASP A 82 17.73 19.04 1.02
CA ASP A 82 17.79 20.46 1.36
C ASP A 82 16.40 21.12 1.42
N THR A 83 15.42 20.50 0.75
CA THR A 83 14.01 20.91 0.79
C THR A 83 13.25 20.08 1.81
N ARG A 84 12.41 20.77 2.59
CA ARG A 84 11.49 20.12 3.51
C ARG A 84 10.16 19.84 2.82
N PRO A 85 9.53 18.69 3.13
CA PRO A 85 8.18 18.44 2.67
C PRO A 85 7.20 19.49 3.24
N PRO A 86 6.11 19.81 2.52
CA PRO A 86 5.16 20.87 2.91
C PRO A 86 4.53 20.64 4.30
N SER A 87 4.27 19.38 4.65
CA SER A 87 3.79 18.92 5.96
C SER A 87 3.88 17.40 6.00
N ARG A 88 3.99 16.79 7.20
CA ARG A 88 3.85 15.33 7.32
C ARG A 88 2.45 14.94 6.85
N LYS A 89 2.37 14.15 5.78
CA LYS A 89 1.11 13.62 5.28
C LYS A 89 0.97 12.15 5.61
N LYS A 90 -0.20 11.81 6.13
CA LYS A 90 -0.65 10.43 6.17
C LYS A 90 -1.07 10.05 4.76
N ASN A 91 -0.54 8.94 4.29
CA ASN A 91 -0.92 8.35 3.02
C ASN A 91 -2.31 7.71 3.13
N ILE A 92 -3.32 8.42 2.64
CA ILE A 92 -4.73 7.99 2.70
C ILE A 92 -5.05 6.83 1.76
N ALA A 93 -4.28 6.66 0.68
CA ALA A 93 -4.49 5.58 -0.28
C ALA A 93 -4.08 4.23 0.36
N ALA A 94 -2.89 4.18 0.93
CA ALA A 94 -2.40 3.02 1.67
C ALA A 94 -3.27 2.71 2.89
N GLU A 95 -3.73 3.73 3.62
CA GLU A 95 -4.71 3.55 4.70
C GLU A 95 -5.96 2.82 4.20
N GLY A 96 -6.60 3.34 3.15
CA GLY A 96 -7.83 2.74 2.61
C GLY A 96 -7.65 1.31 2.13
N LEU A 97 -6.53 1.01 1.46
CA LEU A 97 -6.20 -0.34 0.99
C LEU A 97 -6.01 -1.31 2.17
N ILE A 98 -5.27 -0.89 3.19
CA ILE A 98 -5.02 -1.69 4.39
C ILE A 98 -6.31 -1.90 5.19
N ASP A 99 -7.10 -0.85 5.38
CA ASP A 99 -8.37 -0.92 6.12
C ASP A 99 -9.39 -1.80 5.40
N ASN A 100 -9.46 -1.75 4.07
CA ASN A 100 -10.32 -2.65 3.30
C ASN A 100 -9.93 -4.12 3.51
N ALA A 101 -8.63 -4.43 3.38
CA ALA A 101 -8.09 -5.76 3.65
C ALA A 101 -8.41 -6.24 5.07
N SER A 102 -8.22 -5.34 6.04
CA SER A 102 -8.49 -5.58 7.46
C SER A 102 -9.92 -6.02 7.72
N LYS A 103 -10.88 -5.34 7.08
CA LYS A 103 -12.31 -5.61 7.25
C LYS A 103 -12.68 -6.96 6.65
N HIS A 104 -12.25 -7.25 5.42
CA HIS A 104 -12.56 -8.53 4.77
C HIS A 104 -11.96 -9.72 5.53
N VAL A 105 -10.74 -9.58 6.05
CA VAL A 105 -10.10 -10.64 6.86
C VAL A 105 -10.87 -10.93 8.15
N GLN A 106 -11.51 -9.92 8.74
CA GLN A 106 -12.31 -10.07 9.97
C GLN A 106 -13.68 -10.71 9.73
N THR A 107 -14.19 -10.68 8.50
CA THR A 107 -15.53 -11.21 8.16
C THR A 107 -15.49 -12.63 7.59
N LEU A 108 -14.29 -13.19 7.38
CA LEU A 108 -14.12 -14.51 6.79
C LEU A 108 -13.64 -15.52 7.83
N GLU A 109 -14.04 -16.77 7.67
CA GLU A 109 -13.47 -17.90 8.41
C GLU A 109 -12.04 -18.19 7.94
N ALA A 110 -11.27 -18.92 8.75
CA ALA A 110 -9.97 -19.41 8.31
C ALA A 110 -10.17 -20.36 7.11
N GLY A 111 -9.31 -20.26 6.10
CA GLY A 111 -9.50 -20.99 4.85
C GLY A 111 -8.88 -20.30 3.64
N PRO A 112 -8.88 -20.96 2.48
CA PRO A 112 -8.30 -20.45 1.25
C PRO A 112 -9.01 -19.19 0.73
N ALA A 113 -10.29 -18.98 1.03
CA ALA A 113 -11.00 -17.74 0.70
C ALA A 113 -10.42 -16.52 1.46
N LYS A 114 -10.01 -16.68 2.72
CA LYS A 114 -9.35 -15.63 3.48
C LYS A 114 -7.94 -15.37 2.95
N ASP A 115 -7.21 -16.41 2.58
CA ASP A 115 -5.88 -16.29 1.95
C ASP A 115 -5.95 -15.54 0.62
N ALA A 116 -6.96 -15.84 -0.20
CA ALA A 116 -7.26 -15.15 -1.45
C ALA A 116 -7.46 -13.65 -1.25
N VAL A 117 -8.24 -13.28 -0.23
CA VAL A 117 -8.45 -11.87 0.16
C VAL A 117 -7.14 -11.20 0.57
N VAL A 118 -6.31 -11.87 1.39
CA VAL A 118 -5.03 -11.32 1.82
C VAL A 118 -4.09 -11.14 0.64
N ILE A 119 -4.02 -12.10 -0.29
CA ILE A 119 -3.24 -11.98 -1.53
C ILE A 119 -3.69 -10.74 -2.31
N GLY A 120 -4.98 -10.65 -2.64
CA GLY A 120 -5.50 -9.52 -3.43
C GLY A 120 -5.27 -8.16 -2.76
N ALA A 121 -5.37 -8.09 -1.42
CA ALA A 121 -5.07 -6.89 -0.66
C ALA A 121 -3.60 -6.47 -0.74
N LEU A 122 -2.69 -7.44 -0.59
CA LEU A 122 -1.25 -7.20 -0.68
C LEU A 122 -0.86 -6.75 -2.09
N GLN A 123 -1.40 -7.38 -3.14
CA GLN A 123 -1.14 -6.98 -4.52
C GLN A 123 -1.60 -5.55 -4.81
N LYS A 124 -2.82 -5.16 -4.41
CA LYS A 124 -3.31 -3.79 -4.56
C LYS A 124 -2.41 -2.76 -3.86
N THR A 125 -1.95 -3.10 -2.67
CA THR A 125 -1.02 -2.25 -1.90
C THR A 125 0.36 -2.19 -2.56
N GLU A 126 0.85 -3.31 -3.09
CA GLU A 126 2.14 -3.38 -3.78
C GLU A 126 2.12 -2.58 -5.09
N HIS A 127 1.03 -2.63 -5.86
CA HIS A 127 0.85 -1.81 -7.05
C HIS A 127 0.88 -0.31 -6.74
N TYR A 128 0.28 0.11 -5.62
CA TYR A 128 0.41 1.49 -5.13
C TYR A 128 1.89 1.84 -4.87
N CYS A 129 2.61 0.98 -4.15
CA CYS A 129 4.03 1.19 -3.86
C CYS A 129 4.91 1.22 -5.12
N ILE A 130 4.68 0.31 -6.06
CA ILE A 130 5.37 0.26 -7.37
C ILE A 130 5.22 1.58 -8.12
N ALA A 131 4.02 2.15 -8.14
CA ALA A 131 3.78 3.45 -8.77
C ALA A 131 4.54 4.57 -8.03
N ALA A 132 4.48 4.61 -6.70
CA ALA A 132 5.16 5.63 -5.89
C ALA A 132 6.69 5.57 -6.04
N TRP A 133 7.29 4.39 -5.94
CA TRP A 133 8.73 4.20 -6.11
C TRP A 133 9.20 4.54 -7.52
N GLY A 134 8.41 4.21 -8.55
CA GLY A 134 8.71 4.58 -9.93
C GLY A 134 8.82 6.10 -10.11
N THR A 135 7.85 6.85 -9.57
CA THR A 135 7.84 8.32 -9.59
C THR A 135 9.04 8.89 -8.81
N ALA A 136 9.26 8.43 -7.58
CA ALA A 136 10.37 8.91 -6.75
C ALA A 136 11.75 8.60 -7.35
N LYS A 137 11.92 7.44 -8.00
CA LYS A 137 13.13 7.08 -8.74
C LYS A 137 13.39 8.09 -9.86
N ALA A 138 12.41 8.33 -10.71
CA ALA A 138 12.54 9.22 -11.86
C ALA A 138 12.88 10.66 -11.43
N LEU A 139 12.20 11.16 -10.39
CA LEU A 139 12.50 12.47 -9.82
C LEU A 139 13.91 12.54 -9.23
N GLY A 140 14.31 11.53 -8.44
CA GLY A 140 15.64 11.45 -7.84
C GLY A 140 16.76 11.46 -8.87
N GLU A 141 16.63 10.70 -9.96
CA GLU A 141 17.61 10.68 -11.05
C GLU A 141 17.71 12.05 -11.75
N ARG A 142 16.57 12.69 -12.04
CA ARG A 142 16.53 14.01 -12.71
C ARG A 142 17.06 15.15 -11.85
N LEU A 143 17.00 15.01 -10.53
CA LEU A 143 17.49 16.00 -9.57
C LEU A 143 18.95 15.77 -9.15
N GLY A 144 19.66 14.83 -9.78
CA GLY A 144 21.04 14.53 -9.42
C GLY A 144 21.18 13.87 -8.05
N GLN A 145 20.15 13.12 -7.61
CA GLN A 145 20.11 12.38 -6.35
C GLN A 145 20.20 10.85 -6.61
N PRO A 146 21.33 10.33 -7.13
CA PRO A 146 21.43 8.94 -7.58
C PRO A 146 21.32 7.92 -6.43
N ALA A 147 21.56 8.34 -5.18
CA ALA A 147 21.33 7.49 -4.02
C ALA A 147 19.84 7.15 -3.84
N ILE A 148 18.95 8.14 -4.03
CA ILE A 148 17.49 7.94 -3.99
C ILE A 148 17.07 7.03 -5.14
N GLY A 149 17.55 7.31 -6.36
CA GLY A 149 17.28 6.48 -7.53
C GLY A 149 17.61 5.00 -7.30
N ARG A 150 18.77 4.69 -6.72
CA ARG A 150 19.18 3.30 -6.40
C ARG A 150 18.28 2.63 -5.37
N VAL A 151 17.91 3.34 -4.30
CA VAL A 151 17.01 2.81 -3.26
C VAL A 151 15.64 2.48 -3.86
N MET A 152 15.08 3.42 -4.63
CA MET A 152 13.76 3.24 -5.25
C MET A 152 13.79 2.16 -6.34
N ASP A 153 14.86 2.04 -7.13
CA ASP A 153 15.02 0.98 -8.12
C ASP A 153 15.06 -0.42 -7.49
N ARG A 154 15.77 -0.54 -6.36
CA ARG A 154 15.79 -1.79 -5.58
C ARG A 154 14.39 -2.14 -5.06
N ALA A 155 13.71 -1.19 -4.42
CA ALA A 155 12.36 -1.38 -3.90
C ALA A 155 11.39 -1.79 -5.01
N LEU A 156 11.47 -1.13 -6.18
CA LEU A 156 10.67 -1.45 -7.35
C LEU A 156 10.88 -2.90 -7.85
N LYS A 157 12.14 -3.36 -7.92
CA LYS A 157 12.46 -4.73 -8.34
C LYS A 157 11.98 -5.77 -7.32
N GLU A 158 12.12 -5.49 -6.04
CA GLU A 158 11.68 -6.36 -4.96
C GLU A 158 10.14 -6.46 -4.93
N GLY A 159 9.45 -5.32 -5.03
CA GLY A 159 7.99 -5.26 -5.05
C GLY A 159 7.36 -5.95 -6.26
N LYS A 160 7.91 -5.75 -7.46
CA LYS A 160 7.46 -6.48 -8.67
C LYS A 160 7.60 -7.99 -8.50
N LYS A 161 8.73 -8.46 -7.96
CA LYS A 161 8.94 -9.89 -7.69
C LYS A 161 7.99 -10.42 -6.62
N PHE A 162 7.66 -9.60 -5.63
CA PHE A 162 6.71 -9.97 -4.58
C PHE A 162 5.30 -10.14 -5.15
N ASP A 163 4.84 -9.17 -5.94
CA ASP A 163 3.55 -9.23 -6.64
C ASP A 163 3.45 -10.45 -7.58
N GLU A 164 4.46 -10.69 -8.42
CA GLU A 164 4.50 -11.87 -9.29
C GLU A 164 4.44 -13.19 -8.51
N ARG A 165 5.06 -13.26 -7.33
CA ARG A 165 4.98 -14.44 -6.46
C ARG A 165 3.59 -14.60 -5.87
N LEU A 166 2.92 -13.50 -5.50
CA LEU A 166 1.56 -13.52 -4.99
C LEU A 166 0.59 -14.02 -6.07
N THR A 167 0.72 -13.53 -7.31
CA THR A 167 -0.05 -14.04 -8.45
C THR A 167 0.14 -15.54 -8.63
N ARG A 168 1.39 -16.02 -8.65
CA ARG A 168 1.65 -17.46 -8.80
C ARG A 168 1.06 -18.28 -7.66
N LEU A 169 1.13 -17.79 -6.42
CA LEU A 169 0.55 -18.48 -5.27
C LEU A 169 -0.98 -18.54 -5.35
N ALA A 170 -1.61 -17.44 -5.76
CA ALA A 170 -3.05 -17.40 -5.99
C ALA A 170 -3.46 -18.44 -7.05
N GLU A 171 -2.86 -18.38 -8.24
CA GLU A 171 -3.25 -19.21 -9.38
C GLU A 171 -2.97 -20.70 -9.18
N ARG A 172 -1.90 -21.05 -8.47
CA ARG A 172 -1.40 -22.44 -8.41
C ARG A 172 -1.80 -23.19 -7.15
N GLU A 173 -2.09 -22.48 -6.06
CA GLU A 173 -2.33 -23.11 -4.76
C GLU A 173 -3.65 -22.63 -4.15
N VAL A 174 -3.77 -21.32 -3.89
CA VAL A 174 -4.88 -20.80 -3.06
C VAL A 174 -6.24 -20.88 -3.76
N MET A 175 -6.36 -20.37 -4.98
CA MET A 175 -7.65 -20.37 -5.69
C MET A 175 -8.08 -21.78 -6.14
N PRO A 176 -7.17 -22.65 -6.63
CA PRO A 176 -7.53 -24.05 -6.88
C PRO A 176 -8.03 -24.77 -5.63
N THR A 177 -7.36 -24.60 -4.48
CA THR A 177 -7.80 -25.21 -3.21
C THR A 177 -9.19 -24.73 -2.81
N MET A 178 -9.46 -23.43 -2.95
CA MET A 178 -10.77 -22.85 -2.68
C MET A 178 -11.87 -23.48 -3.54
N LEU A 179 -11.63 -23.62 -4.85
CA LEU A 179 -12.62 -24.19 -5.77
C LEU A 179 -12.83 -25.68 -5.53
N SER A 180 -11.78 -26.44 -5.20
CA SER A 180 -11.91 -27.85 -4.84
C SER A 180 -12.76 -28.05 -3.58
N GLN A 181 -12.55 -27.24 -2.55
CA GLN A 181 -13.36 -27.30 -1.33
C GLN A 181 -14.83 -26.95 -1.58
N GLU A 182 -15.10 -25.94 -2.41
CA GLU A 182 -16.48 -25.58 -2.80
C GLU A 182 -17.20 -26.72 -3.55
N LEU A 183 -16.47 -27.45 -4.42
CA LEU A 183 -17.02 -28.61 -5.12
C LEU A 183 -17.29 -29.79 -4.18
N GLU A 184 -16.37 -30.10 -3.28
CA GLU A 184 -16.54 -31.17 -2.29
C GLU A 184 -17.74 -30.92 -1.36
N GLU A 185 -17.93 -29.68 -0.91
CA GLU A 185 -19.10 -29.29 -0.10
C GLU A 185 -20.41 -29.44 -0.89
N TYR A 186 -20.40 -29.07 -2.18
CA TYR A 186 -21.56 -29.22 -3.05
C TYR A 186 -21.93 -30.69 -3.29
N GLU A 187 -20.94 -31.54 -3.58
CA GLU A 187 -21.14 -32.98 -3.79
C GLU A 187 -21.67 -33.65 -2.51
N ALA A 188 -21.10 -33.34 -1.35
CA ALA A 188 -21.56 -33.86 -0.06
C ALA A 188 -23.01 -33.45 0.25
N TYR A 189 -23.41 -32.22 -0.09
CA TYR A 189 -24.79 -31.77 0.05
C TYR A 189 -25.74 -32.51 -0.90
N ALA A 190 -25.31 -32.73 -2.16
CA ALA A 190 -26.11 -33.44 -3.15
C ALA A 190 -26.36 -34.91 -2.75
N GLU A 191 -25.34 -35.60 -2.19
CA GLU A 191 -25.48 -36.97 -1.69
C GLU A 191 -26.43 -37.08 -0.48
N GLN A 192 -26.42 -36.10 0.42
CA GLN A 192 -27.33 -36.07 1.58
C GLN A 192 -28.79 -35.79 1.20
N ALA A 193 -29.01 -35.19 0.03
CA ALA A 193 -30.34 -34.85 -0.48
C ALA A 193 -30.96 -35.94 -1.37
N ALA A 194 -30.20 -37.00 -1.71
CA ALA A 194 -30.61 -38.13 -2.53
C ALA A 194 -31.08 -39.33 -1.68
#